data_AF-A0A935JPN6-F1
#
_entry.id   AF-A0A935JPN6-F1
#
_cell.length_a   1.000
_cell.length_b   1.000
_cell.length_c   1.000
_cell.angle_alpha   90.00
_cell.angle_beta   90.00
_cell.angle_gamma   90.00
#
_symmetry.space_group_name_H-M   'P 1'
#
loop_
_entity.id
_entity.type
_entity.pdbx_description
1 polymer ?
#
loop_
_entity_poly.entity_id
_entity_poly.type
_entity_poly.pdbx_seq_one_letter_code
_entity_poly.pdbx_strand_id
1 'polypeptide(L)'
;MKTIIKFLLVGYGITALYFLYLAAINLFVYFANTSKGFYEPFLPAGRNLAIGVIFALITGLSWFLLRQPSYQKAGTILIYSPLILIGLFICWFLIVMISSGGKWN
;
A
#
# COMPACT_ATOMS: atom_id res chain seq x y z
N MET A 1 -1.21 17.53 16.12
CA MET A 1 -1.58 16.37 15.25
C MET A 1 -2.50 15.45 16.03
N LYS A 2 -3.67 15.09 15.49
CA LYS A 2 -4.63 14.21 16.17
C LYS A 2 -4.02 12.82 16.41
N THR A 3 -4.42 12.14 17.50
CA THR A 3 -3.89 10.81 17.87
C THR A 3 -4.10 9.78 16.76
N ILE A 4 -5.26 9.78 16.11
CA ILE A 4 -5.56 8.88 14.98
C ILE A 4 -4.57 9.03 13.81
N ILE A 5 -4.16 10.25 13.49
CA ILE A 5 -3.20 10.53 12.41
C ILE A 5 -1.83 9.93 12.74
N LYS A 6 -1.42 9.98 14.02
CA LYS A 6 -0.16 9.36 14.46
C LYS A 6 -0.20 7.84 14.28
N PHE A 7 -1.31 7.20 14.68
CA PHE A 7 -1.48 5.77 14.49
C PHE A 7 -1.48 5.38 13.01
N LEU A 8 -2.13 6.16 12.14
CA LEU A 8 -2.10 5.91 10.69
C LEU A 8 -0.69 6.05 10.11
N LEU A 9 0.06 7.08 10.49
CA LEU A 9 1.45 7.25 10.04
C LEU A 9 2.33 6.08 10.47
N VAL A 10 2.22 5.63 11.73
CA VAL A 10 3.00 4.51 12.24
C VAL A 10 2.58 3.20 11.55
N GLY A 11 1.28 2.95 11.42
CA GLY A 11 0.76 1.76 10.75
C GLY A 11 1.24 1.68 9.31
N TYR A 12 1.09 2.75 8.53
CA TYR A 12 1.56 2.80 7.14
C TYR A 12 3.08 2.74 7.02
N GLY A 13 3.81 3.32 7.96
CA GLY A 13 5.27 3.18 8.03
C GLY A 13 5.70 1.73 8.23
N ILE A 14 5.06 1.00 9.15
CA ILE A 14 5.32 -0.43 9.38
C ILE A 14 4.94 -1.25 8.14
N THR A 15 3.78 -0.97 7.53
CA THR A 15 3.36 -1.63 6.28
C THR A 15 4.36 -1.40 5.15
N ALA A 16 4.84 -0.17 4.96
CA ALA A 16 5.86 0.16 3.97
C ALA A 16 7.15 -0.65 4.20
N LEU A 17 7.66 -0.65 5.43
CA LEU A 17 8.86 -1.39 5.80
C LEU A 17 8.71 -2.89 5.55
N TYR A 18 7.57 -3.47 5.91
CA TYR A 18 7.29 -4.89 5.67
C TYR A 18 7.31 -5.24 4.18
N PHE A 19 6.62 -4.47 3.34
CA PHE A 19 6.57 -4.75 1.90
C PHE A 19 7.91 -4.47 1.21
N LEU A 20 8.65 -3.45 1.63
CA LEU A 20 10.00 -3.19 1.13
C LEU A 20 10.98 -4.30 1.53
N TYR A 21 10.86 -4.85 2.75
CA TYR A 21 11.63 -6.02 3.16
C TYR A 21 11.30 -7.23 2.28
N LEU A 22 10.01 -7.54 2.09
CA LEU A 22 9.61 -8.62 1.18
C LEU A 22 10.11 -8.39 -0.25
N ALA A 23 10.05 -7.15 -0.74
CA ALA A 23 10.56 -6.80 -2.05
C ALA A 23 12.06 -7.09 -2.15
N ALA A 24 12.86 -6.69 -1.16
CA ALA A 24 14.29 -6.93 -1.13
C ALA A 24 14.62 -8.44 -1.17
N ILE A 25 13.93 -9.25 -0.37
CA ILE A 25 14.13 -10.71 -0.37
C ILE A 25 13.75 -11.32 -1.72
N ASN A 26 12.59 -10.96 -2.28
CA ASN A 26 12.15 -11.50 -3.58
C ASN A 26 13.04 -11.02 -4.73
N LEU A 27 13.55 -9.79 -4.70
CA LEU A 27 14.53 -9.29 -5.67
C LEU A 27 15.83 -10.09 -5.58
N PHE A 28 16.31 -10.34 -4.37
CA PHE A 28 17.50 -11.16 -4.16
C PHE A 28 17.32 -12.57 -4.75
N VAL A 29 16.19 -13.24 -4.44
CA VAL A 29 15.87 -14.56 -5.00
C VAL A 29 15.77 -14.52 -6.52
N TYR A 30 15.08 -13.52 -7.08
CA TYR A 30 14.95 -13.31 -8.52
C TYR A 30 16.32 -13.22 -9.21
N PHE A 31 17.20 -12.33 -8.74
CA PHE A 31 18.53 -12.18 -9.33
C PHE A 31 19.40 -13.44 -9.11
N ALA A 32 19.34 -14.06 -7.94
CA ALA A 32 20.11 -15.27 -7.66
C ALA A 32 19.70 -16.43 -8.57
N ASN A 33 18.41 -16.67 -8.78
CA ASN A 33 17.90 -17.75 -9.63
C ASN A 33 18.15 -17.46 -11.11
N THR A 34 17.89 -16.21 -11.54
CA THR A 34 18.12 -15.80 -12.94
C THR A 34 19.61 -15.90 -13.31
N SER A 35 20.53 -15.56 -12.39
CA SER A 35 21.97 -15.70 -12.63
C SER A 35 22.44 -17.15 -12.84
N LYS A 36 21.68 -18.12 -12.31
CA LYS A 36 21.93 -19.56 -12.47
C LYS A 36 21.16 -20.17 -13.64
N GLY A 37 20.43 -19.37 -14.42
CA GLY A 37 19.62 -19.82 -15.55
C GLY A 37 18.27 -20.42 -15.18
N PHE A 38 17.85 -20.34 -13.91
CA PHE A 38 16.51 -20.75 -13.50
C PHE A 38 15.49 -19.66 -13.81
N TYR A 39 14.29 -20.08 -14.24
CA TYR A 39 13.17 -19.16 -14.40
C TYR A 39 12.58 -18.80 -13.04
N GLU A 40 12.61 -17.51 -12.70
CA GLU A 40 11.97 -16.96 -11.51
C GLU A 40 11.10 -15.77 -11.93
N PRO A 41 9.79 -15.73 -11.59
CA PRO A 41 8.94 -14.61 -11.96
C PRO A 41 9.27 -13.34 -11.16
N PHE A 42 9.36 -12.20 -11.85
CA PHE A 42 9.60 -10.89 -11.19
C PHE A 42 8.36 -10.35 -10.46
N LEU A 43 7.16 -10.83 -10.79
CA LEU A 43 5.89 -10.29 -10.30
C LEU A 43 5.80 -10.17 -8.75
N PRO A 44 6.22 -11.17 -7.94
CA PRO A 44 6.20 -11.04 -6.48
C PRO A 44 7.10 -9.92 -5.96
N ALA A 45 8.31 -9.80 -6.52
CA ALA A 45 9.26 -8.75 -6.19
C ALA A 45 8.73 -7.36 -6.57
N GLY A 46 8.28 -7.21 -7.82
CA GLY A 46 7.73 -5.96 -8.33
C GLY A 46 6.47 -5.51 -7.59
N ARG A 47 5.55 -6.43 -7.28
CA ARG A 47 4.33 -6.11 -6.52
C ARG A 47 4.65 -5.61 -5.11
N ASN A 48 5.53 -6.32 -4.39
CA ASN A 48 5.91 -5.93 -3.04
C ASN A 48 6.66 -4.59 -3.04
N LEU A 49 7.52 -4.36 -4.03
CA LEU A 49 8.22 -3.09 -4.20
C LEU A 49 7.24 -1.94 -4.44
N ALA A 50 6.31 -2.11 -5.38
CA ALA A 50 5.32 -1.10 -5.71
C ALA A 50 4.46 -0.73 -4.49
N ILE A 51 3.94 -1.74 -3.77
CA ILE A 51 3.13 -1.51 -2.55
C ILE A 51 3.96 -0.80 -1.47
N GLY A 52 5.19 -1.27 -1.21
CA GLY A 52 6.07 -0.68 -0.21
C GLY A 52 6.40 0.79 -0.51
N VAL A 53 6.72 1.10 -1.76
CA VAL A 53 7.00 2.48 -2.22
C VAL A 53 5.76 3.36 -2.11
N ILE A 54 4.58 2.88 -2.51
CA ILE A 54 3.33 3.65 -2.39
C ILE A 54 3.08 4.03 -0.93
N PHE A 55 3.16 3.08 0.01
CA PHE A 55 2.96 3.37 1.43
C PHE A 55 4.06 4.28 2.00
N ALA A 56 5.31 4.13 1.57
CA ALA A 56 6.41 5.01 1.97
C ALA A 56 6.16 6.45 1.52
N LEU A 57 5.76 6.65 0.27
CA LEU A 57 5.43 7.97 -0.29
C LEU A 57 4.23 8.59 0.42
N ILE A 58 3.14 7.84 0.61
CA ILE A 58 1.95 8.34 1.32
C ILE A 58 2.33 8.77 2.74
N THR A 59 3.10 7.95 3.47
CA THR A 59 3.50 8.25 4.85
C THR A 59 4.42 9.46 4.92
N GLY A 60 5.46 9.49 4.07
CA GLY A 60 6.45 10.58 4.03
C GLY A 60 5.85 11.91 3.60
N LEU A 61 5.09 11.93 2.50
CA LEU A 61 4.42 13.13 2.01
C LEU A 61 3.35 13.61 2.98
N SER A 62 2.55 12.70 3.56
CA SER A 62 1.54 13.10 4.56
C SER A 62 2.19 13.74 5.78
N TRP A 63 3.26 13.14 6.31
CA TRP A 63 3.99 13.69 7.44
C TRP A 63 4.59 15.08 7.14
N PHE A 64 5.15 15.26 5.94
CA PHE A 64 5.69 16.56 5.50
C PHE A 64 4.58 17.62 5.38
N LEU A 65 3.49 17.30 4.67
CA LEU A 65 2.38 18.23 4.44
C LEU A 65 1.65 18.60 5.74
N LEU A 66 1.50 17.67 6.68
CA LEU A 66 0.84 17.90 7.97
C LEU A 66 1.62 18.86 8.90
N ARG A 67 2.90 19.13 8.60
CA ARG A 67 3.72 20.11 9.33
C ARG A 67 3.56 21.53 8.78
N GLN A 68 2.99 21.69 7.60
CA GLN A 68 2.80 23.00 6.96
C GLN A 68 1.34 23.44 7.12
N PRO A 69 1.06 24.58 7.78
CA PRO A 69 -0.31 25.04 8.02
C PRO A 69 -1.13 25.19 6.72
N SER A 70 -0.51 25.66 5.65
CA SER A 70 -1.12 25.85 4.32
C SER A 70 -1.55 24.54 3.65
N TYR A 71 -0.88 23.42 3.94
CA TYR A 71 -1.11 22.13 3.29
C TYR A 71 -1.70 21.06 4.21
N GLN A 72 -2.10 21.44 5.44
CA GLN A 72 -2.60 20.51 6.43
C GLN A 72 -3.84 19.73 5.93
N LYS A 73 -4.71 20.35 5.12
CA LYS A 73 -5.86 19.69 4.50
C LYS A 73 -5.42 18.62 3.49
N ALA A 74 -4.47 18.94 2.61
CA ALA A 74 -3.95 18.00 1.63
C ALA A 74 -3.26 16.81 2.30
N GLY A 75 -2.44 17.05 3.33
CA GLY A 75 -1.82 15.98 4.12
C GLY A 75 -2.85 15.11 4.85
N THR A 76 -3.98 15.68 5.29
CA THR A 76 -5.08 14.92 5.89
C THR A 76 -5.80 14.05 4.85
N ILE A 77 -6.08 14.58 3.65
CA ILE A 77 -6.71 13.79 2.58
C ILE A 77 -5.81 12.62 2.18
N LEU A 78 -4.51 12.89 2.02
CA LEU A 78 -3.53 11.89 1.61
C LEU A 78 -3.43 10.73 2.62
N ILE A 79 -3.38 11.03 3.93
CA ILE A 79 -3.31 9.97 4.94
C ILE A 79 -4.59 9.14 5.06
N TYR A 80 -5.77 9.69 4.75
CA TYR A 80 -7.00 8.90 4.77
C TYR A 80 -7.24 8.15 3.45
N SER A 81 -6.51 8.49 2.38
CA SER A 81 -6.72 7.92 1.05
C SER A 81 -6.69 6.38 1.00
N PRO A 82 -5.77 5.66 1.69
CA PRO A 82 -5.77 4.20 1.62
C PRO A 82 -7.03 3.59 2.26
N LEU A 83 -7.49 4.16 3.38
CA LEU A 83 -8.72 3.72 4.04
C LEU A 83 -9.97 4.00 3.19
N ILE A 84 -10.02 5.15 2.52
CA ILE A 84 -11.11 5.50 1.61
C ILE A 84 -11.16 4.49 0.45
N LEU A 85 -10.02 4.17 -0.16
CA LEU A 85 -9.94 3.20 -1.25
C LEU A 85 -10.41 1.80 -0.81
N ILE A 86 -10.01 1.35 0.39
CA ILE A 86 -10.47 0.08 0.96
C ILE A 86 -11.99 0.12 1.18
N GLY A 87 -12.52 1.20 1.74
CA GLY A 87 -13.96 1.37 1.94
C GLY A 87 -14.75 1.33 0.63
N LEU A 88 -14.27 2.03 -0.40
CA LEU A 88 -14.88 2.02 -1.73
C LEU A 88 -14.86 0.61 -2.36
N PHE A 89 -13.75 -0.12 -2.22
CA PHE A 89 -13.64 -1.50 -2.68
C PHE A 89 -14.64 -2.42 -1.98
N ILE A 90 -14.77 -2.32 -0.65
CA ILE A 90 -15.74 -3.11 0.12
C ILE A 90 -17.17 -2.80 -0.34
N CYS A 91 -17.52 -1.52 -0.49
CA CYS A 91 -18.85 -1.14 -0.97
C CYS A 91 -19.13 -1.70 -2.36
N TRP A 92 -18.17 -1.57 -3.29
CA TRP A 92 -18.29 -2.13 -4.63
C TRP A 92 -18.45 -3.66 -4.59
N PHE A 93 -17.63 -4.35 -3.79
CA PHE A 93 -17.69 -5.79 -3.62
C PHE A 93 -19.06 -6.25 -3.10
N LEU A 94 -19.62 -5.55 -2.12
CA LEU A 94 -20.96 -5.84 -1.58
C LEU A 94 -22.05 -5.65 -2.64
N ILE A 95 -21.97 -4.59 -3.46
CA ILE A 95 -22.91 -4.36 -4.57
C ILE A 95 -22.83 -5.52 -5.58
N VAL A 96 -21.63 -5.95 -5.96
CA VAL A 96 -21.43 -7.08 -6.88
C VAL A 96 -21.99 -8.38 -6.28
N MET A 97 -21.74 -8.65 -5.00
CA MET A 97 -22.24 -9.84 -4.30
C MET A 97 -23.78 -9.88 -4.24
N ILE A 98 -24.43 -8.76 -3.93
CA ILE A 98 -25.89 -8.66 -3.86
C ILE A 98 -26.51 -8.75 -5.26
N SER A 99 -25.95 -8.03 -6.24
CA SER A 99 -26.46 -7.99 -7.61
C SER A 99 -26.25 -9.29 -8.38
N SER A 100 -25.26 -10.11 -8.01
CA SER A 100 -25.02 -11.43 -8.64
C SER A 100 -25.94 -12.55 -8.14
N GLY A 101 -26.79 -12.32 -7.13
CA GLY A 101 -27.98 -13.15 -6.84
C GLY A 101 -27.75 -14.67 -6.82
N GLY A 102 -26.59 -15.14 -6.32
CA GLY A 102 -26.28 -16.58 -6.26
C GLY A 102 -25.90 -17.25 -7.59
N LYS A 103 -25.69 -16.50 -8.68
CA LYS A 103 -25.13 -17.03 -9.93
C LYS A 103 -23.62 -16.80 -9.98
N TRP A 104 -22.92 -17.43 -9.05
CA TRP A 104 -21.49 -17.68 -9.21
C TRP A 104 -21.37 -19.01 -9.94
N ASN A 105 -21.26 -18.95 -11.27
CA ASN A 105 -20.79 -20.10 -12.04
C ASN A 105 -19.33 -20.41 -11.66
#